data_AF-A0A448ZA48-F1
#
_entry.id   AF-A0A448ZA48-F1
#
_cell.length_a   1.000
_cell.length_b   1.000
_cell.length_c   1.000
_cell.angle_alpha   90.00
_cell.angle_beta   90.00
_cell.angle_gamma   90.00
#
_symmetry.space_group_name_H-M   'P 1'
#
loop_
_entity.id
_entity.type
_entity.pdbx_description
1 polymer ?
#
loop_
_entity_poly.entity_id
_entity_poly.type
_entity_poly.pdbx_seq_one_letter_code
_entity_poly.pdbx_strand_id
1 'polypeptide(L)'
;MPFSTSPAIALRFAAIAGLVVDPSSAFVANPRPPLKTKDTALSANSKNIRAAMEATERYGIHSPQAKVAWEIVEEFDASTNDSAAYTPNREGGLSQEELNQAYQEVQASMEIMQRNQYAAVSFQNNQQLMKDVAAELQAIKLSPPAKKPAPTIPGLWDAKLKARALSQQFGNQSPQAKLAWEEVEEIASSGLNNAVGGNLYQQETCDLVQAAEACMALEELDRFLYYENYHVGDNIENNDQDSTGYYSTQNNEDYGYGNNEGGGTYY
;
A
#
# COMPACT_ATOMS: atom_id res chain seq x y z
N MET A 1 0.31 -39.56 41.54
CA MET A 1 -0.25 -38.20 41.39
C MET A 1 -1.40 -38.28 40.39
N PRO A 2 -2.56 -37.67 40.69
CA PRO A 2 -3.83 -37.98 40.05
C PRO A 2 -4.01 -37.29 38.68
N PHE A 3 -4.86 -37.92 37.87
CA PHE A 3 -5.23 -37.58 36.50
C PHE A 3 -5.87 -36.20 36.38
N SER A 4 -5.38 -35.40 35.43
CA SER A 4 -5.93 -34.11 35.03
C SER A 4 -7.09 -34.32 34.05
N THR A 5 -8.29 -33.93 34.45
CA THR A 5 -9.52 -34.01 33.64
C THR A 5 -9.68 -32.75 32.79
N SER A 6 -9.70 -32.91 31.46
CA SER A 6 -10.05 -31.85 30.50
C SER A 6 -11.51 -31.42 30.61
N PRO A 7 -11.82 -30.11 30.52
CA PRO A 7 -13.21 -29.64 30.44
C PRO A 7 -13.78 -29.80 29.02
N ALA A 8 -14.99 -30.33 28.95
CA ALA A 8 -15.78 -30.50 27.74
C ALA A 8 -16.28 -29.13 27.22
N ILE A 9 -16.08 -28.88 25.92
CA ILE A 9 -16.55 -27.70 25.20
C ILE A 9 -18.02 -27.94 24.81
N ALA A 10 -18.94 -27.19 25.42
CA ALA A 10 -20.36 -27.20 25.06
C ALA A 10 -20.62 -26.20 23.92
N LEU A 11 -20.75 -26.69 22.69
CA LEU A 11 -21.24 -25.91 21.55
C LEU A 11 -22.76 -25.68 21.70
N ARG A 12 -23.16 -24.42 21.86
CA ARG A 12 -24.56 -23.99 21.77
C ARG A 12 -24.85 -23.53 20.35
N PHE A 13 -25.70 -24.28 19.65
CA PHE A 13 -26.29 -23.86 18.37
C PHE A 13 -27.44 -22.88 18.65
N ALA A 14 -27.30 -21.65 18.18
CA ALA A 14 -28.40 -20.68 18.14
C ALA A 14 -29.19 -20.86 16.84
N ALA A 15 -30.50 -21.05 16.98
CA ALA A 15 -31.44 -21.19 15.88
C ALA A 15 -31.58 -19.87 15.11
N ILE A 16 -31.43 -19.94 13.78
CA ILE A 16 -31.65 -18.84 12.86
C ILE A 16 -33.15 -18.79 12.55
N ALA A 17 -33.84 -17.76 13.02
CA ALA A 17 -35.22 -17.47 12.66
C ALA A 17 -35.26 -16.85 11.25
N GLY A 18 -36.00 -17.48 10.34
CA GLY A 18 -36.20 -17.02 8.97
C GLY A 18 -37.06 -15.76 8.92
N LEU A 19 -36.52 -14.71 8.30
CA LEU A 19 -37.27 -13.54 7.86
C LEU A 19 -37.90 -13.85 6.50
N VAL A 20 -39.24 -13.92 6.48
CA VAL A 20 -40.06 -13.95 5.27
C VAL A 20 -40.12 -12.51 4.76
N VAL A 21 -39.52 -12.25 3.60
CA VAL A 21 -39.62 -10.95 2.91
C VAL A 21 -40.71 -11.09 1.84
N ASP A 22 -41.75 -10.27 1.96
CA ASP A 22 -42.90 -10.22 1.06
C ASP A 22 -42.53 -9.46 -0.23
N PRO A 23 -42.64 -10.06 -1.44
CA PRO A 23 -42.13 -9.45 -2.68
C PRO A 23 -43.10 -8.45 -3.35
N SER A 24 -44.20 -8.04 -2.71
CA SER A 24 -45.35 -7.46 -3.43
C SER A 24 -45.46 -5.92 -3.43
N SER A 25 -44.41 -5.16 -3.10
CA SER A 25 -44.48 -3.69 -3.03
C SER A 25 -43.37 -2.97 -3.81
N ALA A 26 -43.06 -3.42 -5.03
CA ALA A 26 -42.23 -2.67 -5.98
C ALA A 26 -43.13 -1.95 -6.98
N PHE A 27 -42.84 -0.67 -7.26
CA PHE A 27 -43.52 0.22 -8.21
C PHE A 27 -44.75 1.00 -7.69
N VAL A 28 -44.59 1.65 -6.53
CA VAL A 28 -45.23 2.96 -6.36
C VAL A 28 -44.30 3.99 -7.01
N ALA A 29 -44.81 4.74 -7.99
CA ALA A 29 -44.10 5.86 -8.60
C ALA A 29 -43.75 6.88 -7.51
N ASN A 30 -42.52 6.85 -7.03
CA ASN A 30 -42.05 7.77 -6.02
C ASN A 30 -41.95 9.17 -6.67
N PRO A 31 -42.62 10.19 -6.12
CA PRO A 31 -42.45 11.57 -6.61
C PRO A 31 -40.96 11.91 -6.55
N ARG A 32 -40.41 12.42 -7.66
CA ARG A 32 -39.00 12.83 -7.76
C ARG A 32 -38.65 13.69 -6.54
N PRO A 33 -37.73 13.26 -5.66
CA PRO A 33 -37.32 14.08 -4.54
C PRO A 33 -36.67 15.37 -5.08
N PRO A 34 -36.86 16.50 -4.39
CA PRO A 34 -36.25 17.76 -4.78
C PRO A 34 -34.73 17.60 -4.91
N LEU A 35 -34.18 18.15 -6.01
CA LEU A 35 -32.75 18.20 -6.30
C LEU A 35 -31.99 18.70 -5.07
N LYS A 36 -31.22 17.82 -4.44
CA LYS A 36 -30.37 18.18 -3.29
C LYS A 36 -29.30 19.15 -3.78
N THR A 37 -29.23 20.31 -3.15
CA THR A 37 -28.18 21.31 -3.38
C THR A 37 -26.81 20.72 -3.03
N LYS A 38 -25.79 21.03 -3.84
CA LYS A 38 -24.42 20.47 -3.77
C LYS A 38 -23.80 20.49 -2.36
N ASP A 39 -24.14 21.49 -1.55
CA ASP A 39 -23.62 21.64 -0.18
C ASP A 39 -24.02 20.49 0.76
N THR A 40 -25.16 19.84 0.49
CA THR A 40 -25.64 18.70 1.30
C THR A 40 -24.88 17.41 0.97
N ALA A 41 -24.36 17.29 -0.26
CA ALA A 41 -23.64 16.11 -0.73
C ALA A 41 -22.23 16.03 -0.11
N LEU A 42 -21.51 17.15 -0.04
CA LEU A 42 -20.19 17.20 0.60
C LEU A 42 -20.25 16.79 2.09
N SER A 43 -21.26 17.28 2.82
CA SER A 43 -21.43 16.94 4.23
C SER A 43 -21.72 15.45 4.43
N ALA A 44 -22.51 14.83 3.55
CA ALA A 44 -22.82 13.41 3.60
C ALA A 44 -21.59 12.54 3.29
N ASN A 45 -20.77 12.91 2.29
CA ASN A 45 -19.55 12.16 1.97
C ASN A 45 -18.57 12.14 3.16
N SER A 46 -18.39 13.29 3.83
CA SER A 46 -17.51 13.38 5.01
C SER A 46 -17.92 12.44 6.16
N LYS A 47 -19.21 12.13 6.30
CA LYS A 47 -19.72 11.19 7.32
C LYS A 47 -19.40 9.75 6.93
N ASN A 48 -19.56 9.40 5.66
CA ASN A 48 -19.27 8.07 5.14
C ASN A 48 -17.78 7.75 5.25
N ILE A 49 -16.91 8.70 4.88
CA ILE A 49 -15.44 8.57 5.02
C ILE A 49 -15.06 8.32 6.48
N ARG A 50 -15.63 9.09 7.42
CA ARG A 50 -15.36 8.90 8.85
C ARG A 50 -15.79 7.52 9.34
N ALA A 51 -16.95 7.03 8.89
CA ALA A 51 -17.43 5.70 9.25
C ALA A 51 -16.53 4.57 8.69
N ALA A 52 -16.03 4.73 7.46
CA ALA A 52 -15.08 3.79 6.86
C ALA A 52 -13.74 3.75 7.61
N MET A 53 -13.24 4.92 8.03
CA MET A 53 -12.04 5.03 8.86
C MET A 53 -12.21 4.37 10.23
N GLU A 54 -13.33 4.64 10.93
CA GLU A 54 -13.61 4.00 12.22
C GLU A 54 -13.74 2.48 12.10
N ALA A 55 -14.38 1.97 11.05
CA ALA A 55 -14.48 0.54 10.78
C ALA A 55 -13.10 -0.09 10.50
N THR A 56 -12.25 0.63 9.77
CA THR A 56 -10.87 0.21 9.46
C THR A 56 -10.03 0.13 10.74
N GLU A 57 -10.14 1.12 11.63
CA GLU A 57 -9.42 1.13 12.92
C GLU A 57 -9.91 0.02 13.86
N ARG A 58 -11.23 -0.22 13.90
CA ARG A 58 -11.83 -1.17 14.84
C ARG A 58 -11.68 -2.63 14.44
N TYR A 59 -11.80 -2.94 13.15
CA TYR A 59 -11.86 -4.31 12.65
C TYR A 59 -10.65 -4.68 11.78
N GLY A 60 -9.84 -3.71 11.39
CA GLY A 60 -8.72 -3.86 10.44
C GLY A 60 -9.15 -3.66 8.99
N ILE A 61 -8.22 -3.15 8.17
CA ILE A 61 -8.46 -2.77 6.76
C ILE A 61 -8.99 -3.91 5.88
N HIS A 62 -8.62 -5.15 6.18
CA HIS A 62 -9.06 -6.31 5.42
C HIS A 62 -10.35 -6.95 5.94
N SER A 63 -10.94 -6.41 7.00
CA SER A 63 -12.21 -6.93 7.55
C SER A 63 -13.37 -6.69 6.58
N PRO A 64 -14.36 -7.59 6.54
CA PRO A 64 -15.54 -7.41 5.68
C PRO A 64 -16.32 -6.14 6.04
N GLN A 65 -16.31 -5.72 7.31
CA GLN A 65 -16.96 -4.48 7.76
C GLN A 65 -16.28 -3.22 7.22
N ALA A 66 -14.94 -3.19 7.22
CA ALA A 66 -14.19 -2.08 6.64
C ALA A 66 -14.41 -1.98 5.12
N LYS A 67 -14.41 -3.13 4.42
CA LYS A 67 -14.67 -3.18 2.98
C LYS A 67 -16.03 -2.60 2.60
N VAL A 68 -17.10 -3.06 3.25
CA VAL A 68 -18.46 -2.55 2.99
C VAL A 68 -18.56 -1.05 3.28
N ALA A 69 -17.90 -0.56 4.33
CA ALA A 69 -17.91 0.87 4.64
C ALA A 69 -17.20 1.72 3.57
N TRP A 70 -16.10 1.21 2.99
CA TRP A 70 -15.42 1.84 1.86
C TRP A 70 -16.20 1.75 0.55
N GLU A 71 -16.88 0.63 0.28
CA GLU A 71 -17.80 0.49 -0.87
C GLU A 71 -18.91 1.55 -0.84
N ILE A 72 -19.45 1.87 0.34
CA ILE A 72 -20.45 2.94 0.49
C ILE A 72 -19.86 4.32 0.18
N VAL A 73 -18.60 4.59 0.53
CA VAL A 73 -17.92 5.84 0.17
C VAL A 73 -17.77 5.93 -1.34
N GLU A 74 -17.33 4.86 -1.98
CA GLU A 74 -17.14 4.78 -3.43
C GLU A 74 -18.47 4.93 -4.18
N GLU A 75 -19.53 4.25 -3.76
CA GLU A 75 -20.86 4.38 -4.35
C GLU A 75 -21.42 5.80 -4.18
N PHE A 76 -21.18 6.43 -3.02
CA PHE A 76 -21.62 7.79 -2.79
C PHE A 76 -20.87 8.78 -3.69
N ASP A 77 -19.54 8.66 -3.79
CA ASP A 77 -18.70 9.52 -4.63
C ASP A 77 -19.05 9.38 -6.12
N ALA A 78 -19.23 8.13 -6.59
CA ALA A 78 -19.71 7.83 -7.94
C ALA A 78 -21.07 8.48 -8.22
N SER A 79 -22.03 8.35 -7.29
CA SER A 79 -23.37 8.93 -7.46
C SER A 79 -23.38 10.46 -7.49
N THR A 80 -22.41 11.11 -6.83
CA THR A 80 -22.26 12.56 -6.85
C THR A 80 -21.52 13.06 -8.09
N ASN A 81 -20.57 12.27 -8.61
CA ASN A 81 -19.78 12.60 -9.79
C ASN A 81 -20.49 12.26 -11.12
N ASP A 82 -21.51 11.41 -11.11
CA ASP A 82 -22.35 11.13 -12.29
C ASP A 82 -23.01 12.40 -12.87
N SER A 83 -23.26 13.43 -12.03
CA SER A 83 -23.78 14.71 -12.51
C SER A 83 -22.74 15.58 -13.24
N ALA A 84 -21.44 15.31 -13.08
CA ALA A 84 -20.37 16.02 -13.78
C ALA A 84 -20.10 15.41 -15.17
N ALA A 85 -20.26 14.08 -15.30
CA ALA A 85 -20.06 13.38 -16.57
C ALA A 85 -21.19 13.65 -17.59
N TYR A 86 -22.40 13.97 -17.14
CA TYR A 86 -23.54 14.27 -18.00
C TYR A 86 -24.06 15.68 -17.72
N THR A 87 -23.48 16.69 -18.37
CA THR A 87 -24.12 18.01 -18.48
C THR A 87 -24.87 18.07 -19.82
N PRO A 88 -26.16 17.71 -19.89
CA PRO A 88 -26.91 17.65 -21.15
C PRO A 88 -27.14 19.02 -21.83
N ASN A 89 -26.64 20.12 -21.25
CA ASN A 89 -26.88 21.50 -21.69
C ASN A 89 -25.59 22.32 -21.92
N ARG A 90 -24.44 21.70 -22.15
CA ARG A 90 -23.29 22.44 -22.70
C ARG A 90 -23.46 22.50 -24.23
N GLU A 91 -24.14 23.53 -24.73
CA GLU A 91 -24.28 23.81 -26.17
C GLU A 91 -22.94 24.12 -26.87
N GLY A 92 -21.84 24.19 -26.12
CA GLY A 92 -20.49 24.14 -26.68
C GLY A 92 -20.03 22.69 -26.79
N GLY A 93 -20.12 22.13 -28.00
CA GLY A 93 -19.39 20.90 -28.32
C GLY A 93 -17.92 21.07 -27.94
N LEU A 94 -17.31 20.01 -27.42
CA LEU A 94 -15.86 19.97 -27.18
C LEU A 94 -15.14 20.45 -28.43
N SER A 95 -14.14 21.31 -28.26
CA SER A 95 -13.25 21.65 -29.36
C SER A 95 -12.62 20.37 -29.92
N GLN A 96 -12.25 20.39 -31.21
CA GLN A 96 -11.63 19.23 -31.84
C GLN A 96 -10.36 18.80 -31.10
N GLU A 97 -9.61 19.75 -30.53
CA GLU A 97 -8.47 19.49 -29.65
C GLU A 97 -8.86 18.74 -28.37
N GLU A 98 -9.89 19.19 -27.63
CA GLU A 98 -10.35 18.51 -26.42
C GLU A 98 -10.87 17.09 -26.70
N LEU A 99 -11.54 16.89 -27.85
CA LEU A 99 -12.00 15.58 -28.28
C LEU A 99 -10.82 14.63 -28.58
N ASN A 100 -9.80 15.13 -29.28
CA ASN A 100 -8.60 14.36 -29.58
C ASN A 100 -7.83 14.02 -28.30
N GLN A 101 -7.76 14.95 -27.34
CA GLN A 101 -7.12 14.73 -26.05
C GLN A 101 -7.87 13.66 -25.23
N ALA A 102 -9.18 13.76 -25.10
CA ALA A 102 -9.99 12.76 -24.40
C ALA A 102 -9.82 11.37 -25.04
N TYR A 103 -9.72 11.29 -26.37
CA TYR A 103 -9.46 10.04 -27.06
C TYR A 103 -8.08 9.44 -26.74
N GLN A 104 -7.04 10.28 -26.64
CA GLN A 104 -5.70 9.84 -26.25
C GLN A 104 -5.66 9.34 -24.79
N GLU A 105 -6.33 10.03 -23.87
CA GLU A 105 -6.43 9.62 -22.46
C GLU A 105 -7.14 8.27 -22.31
N VAL A 106 -8.20 8.04 -23.09
CA VAL A 106 -8.90 6.73 -23.12
C VAL A 106 -7.99 5.63 -23.69
N GLN A 107 -7.18 5.90 -24.72
CA GLN A 107 -6.23 4.92 -25.23
C GLN A 107 -5.13 4.60 -24.22
N ALA A 108 -4.54 5.62 -23.59
CA ALA A 108 -3.49 5.46 -22.58
C ALA A 108 -3.99 4.67 -21.36
N SER A 109 -5.20 4.99 -20.87
CA SER A 109 -5.80 4.26 -19.75
C SER A 109 -6.09 2.79 -20.09
N MET A 110 -6.51 2.50 -21.33
CA MET A 110 -6.72 1.13 -21.79
C MET A 110 -5.41 0.33 -21.87
N GLU A 111 -4.32 0.95 -22.33
CA GLU A 111 -3.00 0.33 -22.36
C GLU A 111 -2.48 0.01 -20.95
N ILE A 112 -2.64 0.94 -20.01
CA ILE A 112 -2.27 0.72 -18.59
C ILE A 112 -3.10 -0.42 -18.00
N MET A 113 -4.41 -0.46 -18.27
CA MET A 113 -5.29 -1.54 -17.79
C MET A 113 -4.83 -2.90 -18.32
N GLN A 114 -4.51 -3.00 -19.62
CA GLN A 114 -3.99 -4.23 -20.21
C GLN A 114 -2.66 -4.64 -19.56
N ARG A 115 -1.72 -3.70 -19.40
CA ARG A 115 -0.43 -3.95 -18.75
C ARG A 115 -0.59 -4.49 -17.33
N ASN A 116 -1.49 -3.90 -16.55
CA ASN A 116 -1.79 -4.34 -15.18
C ASN A 116 -2.48 -5.70 -15.14
N GLN A 117 -3.33 -6.01 -16.13
CA GLN A 117 -3.95 -7.33 -16.24
C GLN A 117 -2.90 -8.42 -16.50
N TYR A 118 -1.90 -8.17 -17.34
CA TYR A 118 -0.78 -9.10 -17.53
C TYR A 118 0.10 -9.23 -16.26
N ALA A 119 0.29 -8.15 -15.51
CA ALA A 119 1.01 -8.19 -14.22
C ALA A 119 0.25 -8.99 -13.15
N ALA A 120 -1.08 -8.94 -13.12
CA ALA A 120 -1.88 -9.75 -12.21
C ALA A 120 -1.76 -11.26 -12.52
N VAL A 121 -1.68 -11.63 -13.80
CA VAL A 121 -1.46 -13.03 -14.22
C VAL A 121 -0.07 -13.51 -13.84
N SER A 122 0.97 -12.67 -13.99
CA SER A 122 2.33 -13.04 -13.56
C SER A 122 2.43 -13.20 -12.05
N PHE A 123 1.71 -12.38 -11.27
CA PHE A 123 1.65 -12.50 -9.82
C PHE A 123 1.01 -13.81 -9.35
N GLN A 124 -0.07 -14.26 -10.00
CA GLN A 124 -0.69 -15.55 -9.69
C GLN A 124 0.26 -16.73 -10.00
N ASN A 125 0.96 -16.68 -11.13
CA ASN A 125 1.95 -17.69 -11.49
C ASN A 125 3.12 -17.71 -10.48
N ASN A 126 3.58 -16.55 -10.03
CA ASN A 126 4.65 -16.44 -9.03
C ASN A 126 4.21 -16.96 -7.66
N GLN A 127 2.94 -16.75 -7.27
CA GLN A 127 2.42 -17.36 -6.04
C GLN A 127 2.37 -18.87 -6.12
N GLN A 128 1.99 -19.43 -7.26
CA GLN A 128 1.97 -20.88 -7.44
C GLN A 128 3.39 -21.44 -7.40
N LEU A 129 4.34 -20.79 -8.08
CA LEU A 129 5.76 -21.14 -8.01
C LEU A 129 6.29 -21.14 -6.57
N MET A 130 5.98 -20.10 -5.78
CA MET A 130 6.41 -20.02 -4.38
C MET A 130 5.80 -21.14 -3.52
N LYS A 131 4.53 -21.52 -3.78
CA LYS A 131 3.89 -22.65 -3.09
C LYS A 131 4.57 -23.97 -3.45
N ASP A 132 4.91 -24.16 -4.72
CA ASP A 132 5.56 -25.38 -5.20
C ASP A 132 6.99 -25.50 -4.63
N VAL A 133 7.77 -24.40 -4.62
CA VAL A 133 9.09 -24.35 -3.98
C VAL A 133 8.99 -24.60 -2.47
N ALA A 134 8.01 -24.01 -1.79
CA ALA A 134 7.80 -24.25 -0.37
C ALA A 134 7.42 -25.71 -0.08
N ALA A 135 6.58 -26.33 -0.93
CA ALA A 135 6.22 -27.73 -0.82
C ALA A 135 7.43 -28.64 -1.06
N GLU A 136 8.29 -28.32 -2.03
CA GLU A 136 9.54 -29.03 -2.29
C GLU A 136 10.50 -28.93 -1.10
N LEU A 137 10.71 -27.73 -0.55
CA LEU A 137 11.52 -27.51 0.64
C LEU A 137 10.99 -28.27 1.87
N GLN A 138 9.68 -28.38 2.03
CA GLN A 138 9.06 -29.17 3.10
C GLN A 138 9.17 -30.68 2.86
N ALA A 139 9.17 -31.11 1.60
CA ALA A 139 9.34 -32.52 1.22
C ALA A 139 10.79 -33.00 1.42
N ILE A 140 11.77 -32.09 1.37
CA ILE A 140 13.13 -32.37 1.82
C ILE A 140 13.09 -32.54 3.34
N LYS A 141 12.93 -33.80 3.76
CA LYS A 141 13.11 -34.22 5.16
C LYS A 141 14.60 -34.06 5.52
N LEU A 142 14.99 -32.84 5.83
CA LEU A 142 16.26 -32.55 6.47
C LEU A 142 16.24 -33.28 7.81
N SER A 143 16.91 -34.43 7.86
CA SER A 143 17.21 -35.11 9.11
C SER A 143 17.80 -34.04 10.04
N PRO A 144 17.24 -33.80 11.24
CA PRO A 144 17.78 -32.82 12.15
C PRO A 144 19.28 -33.15 12.31
N PRO A 145 20.19 -32.23 11.98
CA PRO A 145 21.61 -32.51 12.07
C PRO A 145 21.87 -33.05 13.46
N ALA A 146 22.53 -34.21 13.56
CA ALA A 146 22.79 -34.86 14.83
C ALA A 146 23.36 -33.80 15.78
N LYS A 147 22.63 -33.51 16.86
CA LYS A 147 22.95 -32.41 17.77
C LYS A 147 24.34 -32.67 18.35
N LYS A 148 25.36 -32.04 17.76
CA LYS A 148 26.67 -31.98 18.39
C LYS A 148 26.44 -31.24 19.71
N PRO A 149 26.96 -31.75 20.84
CA PRO A 149 26.86 -31.05 22.10
C PRO A 149 27.43 -29.64 21.90
N ALA A 150 26.68 -28.62 22.33
CA ALA A 150 27.11 -27.24 22.17
C ALA A 150 28.51 -27.08 22.81
N PRO A 151 29.47 -26.43 22.13
CA PRO A 151 30.80 -26.21 22.69
C PRO A 151 30.67 -25.48 24.02
N THR A 152 31.33 -25.99 25.06
CA THR A 152 31.31 -25.37 26.38
C THR A 152 32.23 -24.15 26.34
N ILE A 153 31.65 -22.96 26.25
CA ILE A 153 32.40 -21.68 26.26
C ILE A 153 32.73 -21.35 27.73
N PRO A 154 34.03 -21.30 28.12
CA PRO A 154 34.41 -20.99 29.49
C PRO A 154 33.92 -19.57 29.86
N GLY A 155 33.36 -19.41 31.05
CA GLY A 155 32.86 -18.11 31.55
C GLY A 155 31.46 -17.71 31.08
N LEU A 156 30.90 -18.30 30.01
CA LEU A 156 29.56 -17.95 29.52
C LEU A 156 28.45 -18.23 30.56
N TRP A 157 28.61 -19.30 31.33
CA TRP A 157 27.65 -19.66 32.37
C TRP A 157 27.65 -18.64 33.52
N ASP A 158 28.83 -18.23 33.98
CA ASP A 158 28.98 -17.26 35.06
C ASP A 158 28.45 -15.88 34.63
N ALA A 159 28.74 -15.46 33.40
CA ALA A 159 28.18 -14.23 32.83
C ALA A 159 26.64 -14.27 32.76
N LYS A 160 26.05 -15.40 32.34
CA LYS A 160 24.58 -15.59 32.33
C LYS A 160 23.98 -15.52 33.73
N LEU A 161 24.66 -16.10 34.73
CA LEU A 161 24.20 -16.05 36.11
C LEU A 161 24.23 -14.62 36.65
N LYS A 162 25.31 -13.87 36.38
CA LYS A 162 25.48 -12.45 36.73
C LYS A 162 24.43 -11.57 36.06
N ALA A 163 24.19 -11.73 34.76
CA ALA A 163 23.16 -10.98 34.02
C ALA A 163 21.75 -11.22 34.59
N ARG A 164 21.42 -12.47 34.95
CA ARG A 164 20.15 -12.81 35.61
C ARG A 164 20.03 -12.19 37.00
N ALA A 165 21.08 -12.25 37.81
CA ALA A 165 21.08 -11.66 39.14
C ALA A 165 20.85 -10.14 39.09
N LEU A 166 21.54 -9.43 38.17
CA LEU A 166 21.36 -7.99 37.98
C LEU A 166 19.99 -7.65 37.40
N SER A 167 19.48 -8.46 36.47
CA SER A 167 18.11 -8.33 35.94
C SER A 167 17.05 -8.49 37.03
N GLN A 168 17.26 -9.40 38.00
CA GLN A 168 16.36 -9.59 39.14
C GLN A 168 16.46 -8.45 40.16
N GLN A 169 17.65 -7.90 40.40
CA GLN A 169 17.87 -6.84 41.39
C GLN A 169 17.42 -5.46 40.90
N PHE A 170 17.75 -5.12 39.67
CA PHE A 170 17.55 -3.77 39.12
C PHE A 170 16.42 -3.69 38.09
N GLY A 171 15.88 -4.85 37.66
CA GLY A 171 14.89 -4.96 36.60
C GLY A 171 15.53 -5.11 35.21
N ASN A 172 14.83 -5.80 34.31
CA ASN A 172 15.33 -6.14 32.97
C ASN A 172 15.71 -4.93 32.10
N GLN A 173 15.15 -3.75 32.39
CA GLN A 173 15.40 -2.53 31.61
C GLN A 173 16.47 -1.61 32.23
N SER A 174 17.02 -1.98 33.39
CA SER A 174 18.07 -1.19 34.04
C SER A 174 19.36 -1.20 33.19
N PRO A 175 20.14 -0.12 33.21
CA PRO A 175 21.41 -0.07 32.49
C PRO A 175 22.39 -1.17 32.96
N GLN A 176 22.35 -1.54 34.25
CA GLN A 176 23.17 -2.62 34.81
C GLN A 176 22.79 -4.00 34.25
N ALA A 177 21.49 -4.26 34.07
CA ALA A 177 21.03 -5.49 33.45
C ALA A 177 21.41 -5.55 31.96
N LYS A 178 21.26 -4.44 31.23
CA LYS A 178 21.64 -4.34 29.81
C LYS A 178 23.13 -4.59 29.60
N LEU A 179 23.99 -3.89 30.32
CA LEU A 179 25.45 -4.08 30.26
C LEU A 179 25.87 -5.53 30.56
N ALA A 180 25.21 -6.19 31.52
CA ALA A 180 25.52 -7.58 31.85
C ALA A 180 25.05 -8.57 30.77
N TRP A 181 23.98 -8.27 30.04
CA TRP A 181 23.56 -9.06 28.88
C TRP A 181 24.44 -8.82 27.66
N GLU A 182 24.96 -7.60 27.48
CA GLU A 182 25.99 -7.29 26.47
C GLU A 182 27.27 -8.11 26.71
N GLU A 183 27.72 -8.24 27.96
CA GLU A 183 28.86 -9.11 28.33
C GLU A 183 28.61 -10.59 27.98
N VAL A 184 27.37 -11.08 28.15
CA VAL A 184 26.98 -12.45 27.72
C VAL A 184 27.06 -12.59 26.21
N GLU A 185 26.64 -11.58 25.46
CA GLU A 185 26.68 -11.56 24.00
C GLU A 185 28.11 -11.50 23.46
N GLU A 186 28.98 -10.70 24.09
CA GLU A 186 30.41 -10.62 23.75
C GLU A 186 31.13 -11.96 23.99
N ILE A 187 30.86 -12.63 25.12
CA ILE A 187 31.44 -13.96 25.40
C ILE A 187 30.84 -15.03 24.47
N ALA A 188 29.55 -14.95 24.17
CA ALA A 188 28.91 -15.90 23.26
C ALA A 188 29.45 -15.77 21.83
N SER A 189 29.65 -14.54 21.34
CA SER A 189 30.16 -14.25 20.00
C SER A 189 31.66 -14.57 19.87
N SER A 190 32.48 -14.29 20.89
CA SER A 190 33.90 -14.67 20.89
C SER A 190 34.12 -16.19 20.93
N GLY A 191 33.21 -16.95 21.54
CA GLY A 191 33.22 -18.42 21.51
C GLY A 191 32.87 -19.02 20.14
N LEU A 192 32.23 -18.26 19.25
CA LEU A 192 31.91 -18.68 17.88
C LEU A 192 33.09 -18.58 16.90
N ASN A 193 34.24 -18.03 17.32
CA ASN A 193 35.43 -17.95 16.47
C ASN A 193 35.94 -19.34 16.02
N ASN A 194 35.60 -20.41 16.76
CA ASN A 194 35.88 -21.79 16.34
C ASN A 194 34.79 -22.40 15.44
N ALA A 195 33.60 -21.80 15.35
CA ALA A 195 32.52 -22.23 14.46
C ALA A 195 32.71 -21.71 13.02
N VAL A 196 33.48 -20.63 12.84
CA VAL A 196 33.98 -20.17 11.53
C VAL A 196 35.27 -20.92 11.12
N GLY A 197 35.78 -21.79 12.00
CA GLY A 197 37.00 -22.58 11.81
C GLY A 197 36.85 -23.87 10.99
N GLY A 198 35.76 -24.04 10.25
CA GLY A 198 35.82 -24.91 9.07
C GLY A 198 36.71 -24.18 8.07
N ASN A 199 37.88 -24.75 7.77
CA ASN A 199 38.88 -24.21 6.85
C ASN A 199 38.24 -23.70 5.53
N LEU A 200 37.84 -22.42 5.49
CA LEU A 200 37.34 -21.74 4.29
C LEU A 200 38.49 -21.39 3.33
N TYR A 201 39.73 -21.80 3.63
CA TYR A 201 40.78 -21.83 2.61
C TYR A 201 40.48 -22.96 1.64
N GLN A 202 39.66 -22.69 0.62
CA GLN A 202 40.05 -22.85 -0.79
C GLN A 202 38.90 -22.77 -1.82
N GLN A 203 37.62 -22.82 -1.45
CA GLN A 203 36.55 -22.89 -2.47
C GLN A 203 35.28 -22.08 -2.23
N GLU A 204 35.07 -21.54 -1.03
CA GLU A 204 33.94 -20.64 -0.77
C GLU A 204 34.48 -19.30 -0.32
N THR A 205 35.10 -18.58 -1.27
CA THR A 205 35.05 -17.14 -1.20
C THR A 205 33.58 -16.79 -1.06
N CYS A 206 33.17 -16.22 0.08
CA CYS A 206 31.97 -15.40 0.11
C CYS A 206 32.09 -14.49 -1.10
N ASP A 207 31.29 -14.76 -2.13
CA ASP A 207 31.43 -14.10 -3.41
C ASP A 207 31.03 -12.66 -3.14
N LEU A 208 32.02 -11.82 -2.85
CA LEU A 208 31.83 -10.40 -2.56
C LEU A 208 31.05 -9.74 -3.71
N VAL A 209 31.10 -10.35 -4.90
CA VAL A 209 30.25 -10.05 -6.05
C VAL A 209 28.77 -10.32 -5.77
N GLN A 210 28.37 -11.49 -5.24
CA GLN A 210 26.97 -11.76 -4.88
C GLN A 210 26.48 -10.88 -3.73
N ALA A 211 27.33 -10.62 -2.72
CA ALA A 211 26.97 -9.70 -1.65
C ALA A 211 26.82 -8.25 -2.17
N ALA A 212 27.69 -7.82 -3.08
CA ALA A 212 27.58 -6.52 -3.74
C ALA A 212 26.36 -6.43 -4.65
N GLU A 213 26.03 -7.47 -5.42
CA GLU A 213 24.82 -7.54 -6.25
C GLU A 213 23.55 -7.48 -5.40
N ALA A 214 23.52 -8.18 -4.25
CA ALA A 214 22.39 -8.10 -3.33
C ALA A 214 22.20 -6.69 -2.75
N CYS A 215 23.28 -6.01 -2.38
CA CYS A 215 23.22 -4.62 -1.93
C CYS A 215 22.75 -3.68 -3.06
N MET A 216 23.23 -3.86 -4.29
CA MET A 216 22.81 -3.06 -5.44
C MET A 216 21.34 -3.28 -5.80
N ALA A 217 20.85 -4.51 -5.67
CA ALA A 217 19.43 -4.84 -5.87
C ALA A 217 18.53 -4.18 -4.80
N LEU A 218 19.00 -4.05 -3.56
CA LEU A 218 18.27 -3.35 -2.50
C LEU A 218 18.20 -1.83 -2.75
N GLU A 219 19.27 -1.22 -3.25
CA GLU A 219 19.28 0.21 -3.62
C GLU A 219 18.30 0.51 -4.77
N GLU A 220 18.22 -0.36 -5.78
CA GLU A 220 17.27 -0.15 -6.88
C GLU A 220 15.82 -0.34 -6.41
N LEU A 221 15.55 -1.25 -5.47
CA LEU A 221 14.23 -1.42 -4.87
C LEU A 221 13.79 -0.20 -4.07
N ASP A 222 14.70 0.41 -3.29
CA ASP A 222 14.42 1.65 -2.55
C ASP A 222 14.13 2.83 -3.50
N ARG A 223 14.88 2.90 -4.61
CA ARG A 223 14.64 3.87 -5.68
C ARG A 223 13.25 3.70 -6.31
N PHE A 224 12.82 2.47 -6.61
CA PHE A 224 11.46 2.20 -7.13
C PHE A 224 10.38 2.70 -6.17
N LEU A 225 10.50 2.39 -4.86
CA LEU A 225 9.55 2.82 -3.84
C LEU A 225 9.50 4.34 -3.67
N TYR A 226 10.64 5.02 -3.86
CA TYR A 226 10.71 6.48 -3.83
C TYR A 226 9.98 7.12 -5.03
N TYR A 227 10.19 6.60 -6.24
CA TYR A 227 9.54 7.15 -7.45
C TYR A 227 8.03 6.91 -7.49
N GLU A 228 7.53 5.78 -7.00
CA GLU A 228 6.08 5.53 -6.92
C GLU A 228 5.37 6.49 -5.95
N ASN A 229 6.01 6.87 -4.85
CA ASN A 229 5.43 7.82 -3.91
C ASN A 229 5.49 9.28 -4.40
N TYR A 230 6.49 9.65 -5.20
CA TYR A 230 6.67 11.05 -5.64
C TYR A 230 5.74 11.45 -6.78
N HIS A 231 5.31 10.52 -7.64
CA HIS A 231 4.46 10.86 -8.81
C HIS A 231 2.95 10.84 -8.56
N VAL A 232 2.49 10.45 -7.37
CA VAL A 232 1.05 10.46 -7.02
C VAL A 232 0.60 11.83 -6.48
N GLY A 233 1.54 12.73 -6.12
CA GLY A 233 1.23 14.03 -5.50
C GLY A 233 1.04 15.23 -6.44
N ASP A 234 1.65 15.23 -7.63
CA ASP A 234 1.84 16.49 -8.39
C ASP A 234 0.77 16.78 -9.46
N ASN A 235 -0.28 15.95 -9.61
CA ASN A 235 -1.36 16.19 -10.58
C ASN A 235 -2.63 16.80 -9.97
N ILE A 236 -2.61 17.19 -8.70
CA ILE A 236 -3.77 17.79 -8.01
C ILE A 236 -3.33 19.10 -7.37
N GLU A 237 -3.08 20.13 -8.16
CA GLU A 237 -3.20 21.55 -7.78
C GLU A 237 -2.61 22.38 -8.92
N ASN A 238 -3.47 22.98 -9.75
CA ASN A 238 -3.30 24.27 -10.46
C ASN A 238 -4.23 24.34 -11.68
N ASN A 239 -5.55 24.33 -11.45
CA ASN A 239 -6.47 24.83 -12.48
C ASN A 239 -7.62 25.68 -11.93
N ASP A 240 -7.45 26.22 -10.72
CA ASP A 240 -8.37 27.20 -10.15
C ASP A 240 -7.57 28.35 -9.55
N GLN A 241 -7.22 29.35 -10.37
CA GLN A 241 -7.15 30.72 -9.87
C GLN A 241 -7.34 31.78 -10.96
N ASP A 242 -8.56 32.33 -10.95
CA ASP A 242 -8.88 33.75 -11.12
C ASP A 242 -8.63 34.42 -12.48
N SER A 243 -9.53 34.07 -13.40
CA SER A 243 -10.10 35.03 -14.35
C SER A 243 -11.12 35.92 -13.63
N THR A 244 -10.65 36.90 -12.84
CA THR A 244 -11.47 38.04 -12.44
C THR A 244 -11.02 39.27 -13.18
N GLY A 245 -11.83 39.67 -14.16
CA GLY A 245 -11.64 40.88 -14.94
C GLY A 245 -11.59 42.14 -14.08
N TYR A 246 -10.66 43.02 -14.42
CA TYR A 246 -10.77 44.44 -14.15
C TYR A 246 -10.65 45.20 -15.46
N TYR A 247 -11.72 45.91 -15.79
CA TYR A 247 -11.72 46.97 -16.79
C TYR A 247 -10.73 48.06 -16.34
N SER A 248 -9.78 48.41 -17.22
CA SER A 248 -9.10 49.70 -17.19
C SER A 248 -8.94 50.20 -18.62
N THR A 249 -9.84 51.10 -19.00
CA THR A 249 -9.70 52.04 -20.12
C THR A 249 -8.47 52.94 -19.96
N GLN A 250 -8.06 53.58 -21.07
CA GLN A 250 -7.08 54.69 -21.21
C GLN A 250 -5.61 54.24 -21.31
N ASN A 251 -4.78 54.63 -22.29
CA ASN A 251 -4.78 55.62 -23.37
C ASN A 251 -3.92 55.04 -24.52
N ASN A 252 -4.27 55.23 -25.79
CA ASN A 252 -3.80 56.34 -26.63
C ASN A 252 -2.28 56.58 -26.56
N GLU A 253 -1.57 56.15 -27.61
CA GLU A 253 -0.38 56.74 -28.25
C GLU A 253 0.18 55.65 -29.18
N ASP A 254 -0.07 55.75 -30.49
CA ASP A 254 0.78 56.45 -31.46
C ASP A 254 2.00 55.59 -31.86
N TYR A 255 2.50 55.82 -33.07
CA TYR A 255 3.44 55.01 -33.87
C TYR A 255 2.77 53.81 -34.58
N GLY A 256 2.78 53.71 -35.91
CA GLY A 256 3.52 54.47 -36.90
C GLY A 256 3.61 53.61 -38.16
N TYR A 257 3.42 54.26 -39.30
CA TYR A 257 3.45 53.71 -40.65
C TYR A 257 4.62 52.75 -40.94
N GLY A 258 4.35 51.71 -41.74
CA GLY A 258 5.38 50.87 -42.33
C GLY A 258 4.85 49.91 -43.38
N ASN A 259 4.30 50.43 -44.47
CA ASN A 259 4.14 49.66 -45.71
C ASN A 259 5.51 49.19 -46.21
N ASN A 260 5.63 47.92 -46.57
CA ASN A 260 6.61 47.54 -47.59
C ASN A 260 6.07 46.37 -48.42
N GLU A 261 5.62 46.72 -49.62
CA GLU A 261 5.38 45.82 -50.72
C GLU A 261 6.74 45.38 -51.31
N GLY A 262 6.92 44.08 -51.47
CA GLY A 262 7.96 43.49 -52.30
C GLY A 262 7.57 42.02 -52.51
N GLY A 263 7.10 41.58 -53.67
CA GLY A 263 7.56 41.92 -55.01
C GLY A 263 8.67 40.94 -55.39
N GLY A 264 8.31 39.76 -55.88
CA GLY A 264 9.27 38.70 -56.20
C GLY A 264 8.67 37.51 -56.94
N THR A 265 8.19 37.73 -58.16
CA THR A 265 8.00 36.67 -59.17
C THR A 265 9.35 36.36 -59.83
N TYR A 266 9.75 35.10 -59.83
CA TYR A 266 10.80 34.59 -60.72
C TYR A 266 10.19 33.66 -61.77
N TYR A 267 10.57 33.93 -63.01
CA TYR A 267 10.44 33.06 -64.19
C TYR A 267 11.44 31.91 -64.12
#